data_AF-E2FLU9-F1
#
_entry.id   AF-E2FLU9-F1
#
_cell.length_a   1.000
_cell.length_b   1.000
_cell.length_c   1.000
_cell.angle_alpha   90.00
_cell.angle_beta   90.00
_cell.angle_gamma   90.00
#
_symmetry.space_group_name_H-M   'P 1'
#
loop_
_entity.id
_entity.type
_entity.pdbx_description
1 polymer ?
#
loop_
_entity_poly.entity_id
_entity_poly.type
_entity_poly.pdbx_seq_one_letter_code
_entity_poly.pdbx_strand_id
1 'polypeptide(L)'
;MRAGLPYLLVFGWGMFFSVSISISSAHWLGMWAGAELNLIMFIPFLIYTGLVSETESAMKYFIFQAIGSGFMVFGSVMTYSMTHSWELITDIHVNWMLFVGLMVKLGAAPFHWWLPPVMAGVKWPVAFILTTWQKIIPLFLVCTLLGPDSWQPLVMFLSVASGFIGGIGGVNQTQFRALIAYSSIGHIGWMLYSMSFSLGSMVIYFLFYVAISAALFRELWNMASSGTLDTSGNHSVMVNLGIMVSLVSMGGLPPMVGLFPKWLIFIGAWGTAHYMVILLLILGSLISIYYYLCVVFSLIMIFKGKGYHDACLVLVAILANIVLGVLCMFLF
;
A
#
# COMPACT_ATOMS: atom_id res chain seq x y z
N MET A 1 -8.05 -16.30 -23.44
CA MET A 1 -9.08 -17.29 -23.09
C MET A 1 -9.96 -16.70 -21.99
N ARG A 2 -11.29 -16.66 -22.14
CA ARG A 2 -12.20 -16.27 -21.04
C ARG A 2 -12.15 -17.36 -19.96
N ALA A 3 -11.15 -17.32 -19.08
CA ALA A 3 -11.17 -18.10 -17.85
C ALA A 3 -12.33 -17.54 -17.02
N GLY A 4 -13.41 -18.31 -16.92
CA GLY A 4 -14.65 -17.87 -16.30
C GLY A 4 -14.50 -17.54 -14.80
N LEU A 5 -15.54 -16.91 -14.26
CA LEU A 5 -15.82 -16.75 -12.83
C LEU A 5 -15.28 -17.87 -11.91
N PRO A 6 -15.44 -19.19 -12.22
CA PRO A 6 -14.92 -20.24 -11.34
C PRO A 6 -13.39 -20.22 -11.15
N TYR A 7 -12.62 -19.85 -12.18
CA TYR A 7 -11.16 -19.80 -12.08
C TYR A 7 -10.73 -18.71 -11.10
N LEU A 8 -11.24 -17.48 -11.29
CA LEU A 8 -10.96 -16.34 -10.42
C LEU A 8 -11.34 -16.61 -8.96
N LEU A 9 -12.44 -17.34 -8.72
CA LEU A 9 -12.84 -17.73 -7.37
C LEU A 9 -11.82 -18.66 -6.72
N VAL A 10 -11.30 -19.66 -7.43
CA VAL A 10 -10.28 -20.58 -6.88
C VAL A 10 -9.01 -19.83 -6.48
N PHE A 11 -8.49 -18.95 -7.35
CA PHE A 11 -7.30 -18.15 -7.01
C PHE A 11 -7.58 -17.13 -5.92
N GLY A 12 -8.78 -16.54 -5.92
CA GLY A 12 -9.25 -15.66 -4.85
C GLY A 12 -9.19 -16.36 -3.50
N TRP A 13 -9.91 -17.49 -3.36
CA TRP A 13 -9.89 -18.31 -2.14
C TRP A 13 -8.47 -18.78 -1.78
N GLY A 14 -7.66 -19.17 -2.77
CA GLY A 14 -6.26 -19.51 -2.57
C GLY A 14 -5.45 -18.38 -1.91
N MET A 15 -5.66 -17.12 -2.32
CA MET A 15 -5.04 -15.95 -1.66
C MET A 15 -5.58 -15.70 -0.25
N PHE A 16 -6.84 -16.01 0.04
CA PHE A 16 -7.36 -15.92 1.41
C PHE A 16 -6.72 -16.99 2.31
N PHE A 17 -6.66 -18.23 1.83
CA PHE A 17 -6.04 -19.33 2.57
C PHE A 17 -4.55 -19.08 2.82
N SER A 18 -3.82 -18.56 1.84
CA SER A 18 -2.38 -18.28 1.98
C SER A 18 -2.09 -17.26 3.09
N VAL A 19 -2.90 -16.19 3.18
CA VAL A 19 -2.82 -15.22 4.28
C VAL A 19 -3.11 -15.89 5.62
N SER A 20 -4.17 -16.70 5.71
CA SER A 20 -4.52 -17.39 6.96
C SER A 20 -3.41 -18.32 7.45
N ILE A 21 -2.78 -19.10 6.55
CA ILE A 21 -1.65 -19.98 6.87
C ILE A 21 -0.49 -19.17 7.43
N SER A 22 -0.16 -18.05 6.79
CA SER A 22 0.97 -17.23 7.22
C SER A 22 0.74 -16.60 8.60
N ILE A 23 -0.48 -16.16 8.91
CA ILE A 23 -0.79 -15.51 10.18
C ILE A 23 -0.92 -16.54 11.32
N SER A 24 -1.45 -17.73 11.06
CA SER A 24 -1.66 -18.76 12.09
C SER A 24 -0.41 -19.58 12.41
N SER A 25 0.63 -19.52 11.57
CA SER A 25 1.80 -20.39 11.73
C SER A 25 2.77 -19.85 12.78
N ALA A 26 3.22 -20.73 13.67
CA ALA A 26 4.24 -20.43 14.69
C ALA A 26 5.68 -20.60 14.18
N HIS A 27 5.86 -21.21 13.00
CA HIS A 27 7.16 -21.53 12.43
C HIS A 27 7.48 -20.71 11.17
N TRP A 28 8.75 -20.31 11.02
CA TRP A 28 9.23 -19.54 9.87
C TRP A 28 8.96 -20.18 8.51
N LEU A 29 9.10 -21.51 8.41
CA LEU A 29 8.80 -22.24 7.17
C LEU A 29 7.31 -22.20 6.82
N GLY A 30 6.41 -22.24 7.81
CA GLY A 30 4.97 -22.12 7.58
C GLY A 30 4.60 -20.72 7.09
N MET A 31 5.21 -19.70 7.70
CA MET A 31 5.04 -18.31 7.29
C MET A 31 5.53 -18.08 5.85
N TRP A 32 6.70 -18.63 5.51
CA TRP A 32 7.23 -18.60 4.15
C TRP A 32 6.32 -19.34 3.15
N ALA A 33 5.85 -20.55 3.50
CA ALA A 33 4.98 -21.33 2.63
C ALA A 33 3.66 -20.59 2.32
N GLY A 34 3.06 -19.94 3.32
CA GLY A 34 1.91 -19.06 3.11
C GLY A 34 2.24 -17.89 2.17
N ALA A 35 3.41 -17.27 2.32
CA ALA A 35 3.84 -16.18 1.46
C ALA A 35 4.12 -16.61 0.00
N GLU A 36 4.58 -17.84 -0.23
CA GLU A 36 4.74 -18.42 -1.58
C GLU A 36 3.41 -18.80 -2.22
N LEU A 37 2.52 -19.41 -1.45
CA LEU A 37 1.17 -19.71 -1.92
C LEU A 37 0.46 -18.42 -2.36
N ASN A 38 0.65 -17.30 -1.64
CA ASN A 38 0.10 -16.01 -2.03
C ASN A 38 0.67 -15.52 -3.37
N LEU A 39 1.98 -15.65 -3.59
CA LEU A 39 2.64 -15.32 -4.85
C LEU A 39 2.07 -16.13 -6.01
N ILE A 40 1.99 -17.45 -5.87
CA ILE A 40 1.52 -18.35 -6.93
C ILE A 40 0.05 -18.06 -7.25
N MET A 41 -0.78 -17.81 -6.23
CA MET A 41 -2.21 -17.54 -6.42
C MET A 41 -2.48 -16.16 -7.02
N PHE A 42 -1.57 -15.20 -6.88
CA PHE A 42 -1.73 -13.85 -7.42
C PHE A 42 -1.32 -13.70 -8.89
N ILE A 43 -0.36 -14.49 -9.39
CA ILE A 43 0.12 -14.41 -10.79
C ILE A 43 -1.03 -14.48 -11.81
N PRO A 44 -2.03 -15.37 -11.68
CA PRO A 44 -3.14 -15.42 -12.62
C PRO A 44 -3.99 -14.16 -12.68
N PHE A 45 -4.09 -13.40 -11.58
CA PHE A 45 -4.76 -12.09 -11.60
C PHE A 45 -3.95 -11.09 -12.41
N LEU A 46 -2.60 -11.15 -12.37
CA LEU A 46 -1.73 -10.27 -13.16
C LEU A 46 -1.84 -10.53 -14.66
N ILE A 47 -2.01 -11.78 -15.10
CA ILE A 47 -2.04 -12.19 -16.53
C ILE A 47 -3.48 -12.41 -17.02
N TYR A 48 -4.46 -11.71 -16.46
CA TYR A 48 -5.88 -12.02 -16.73
C TYR A 48 -6.27 -11.95 -18.21
N THR A 49 -5.82 -10.93 -18.95
CA THR A 49 -6.10 -10.84 -20.40
C THR A 49 -4.97 -11.33 -21.29
N GLY A 50 -3.78 -11.53 -20.73
CA GLY A 50 -2.62 -12.02 -21.48
C GLY A 50 -2.02 -10.97 -22.42
N LEU A 51 -2.28 -9.67 -22.16
CA LEU A 51 -1.61 -8.59 -22.88
C LEU A 51 -0.11 -8.60 -22.59
N VAL A 52 0.71 -8.14 -23.54
CA VAL A 52 2.18 -8.10 -23.37
C VAL A 52 2.59 -7.27 -22.16
N SER A 53 1.87 -6.17 -21.86
CA SER A 53 2.12 -5.37 -20.67
C SER A 53 1.80 -6.10 -19.37
N GLU A 54 0.76 -6.93 -19.38
CA GLU A 54 0.34 -7.73 -18.22
C GLU A 54 1.35 -8.84 -17.95
N THR A 55 1.80 -9.54 -19.00
CA THR A 55 2.83 -10.59 -18.87
C THR A 55 4.16 -10.02 -18.40
N GLU A 56 4.60 -8.87 -18.91
CA GLU A 56 5.82 -8.19 -18.44
C GLU A 56 5.71 -7.80 -16.96
N SER A 57 4.57 -7.24 -16.54
CA SER A 57 4.32 -6.89 -15.14
C SER A 57 4.30 -8.11 -14.22
N ALA A 58 3.72 -9.23 -14.69
CA ALA A 58 3.70 -10.49 -13.94
C ALA A 58 5.10 -11.07 -13.76
N MET A 59 5.94 -11.01 -14.81
CA MET A 59 7.33 -11.47 -14.74
C MET A 59 8.16 -10.61 -13.77
N LYS A 60 8.01 -9.28 -13.82
CA LYS A 60 8.67 -8.37 -12.87
C LYS A 60 8.24 -8.69 -11.43
N TYR A 61 6.93 -8.80 -11.18
CA TYR A 61 6.42 -9.16 -9.86
C TYR A 61 6.98 -10.50 -9.36
N PHE A 62 6.92 -11.54 -10.21
CA PHE A 62 7.41 -12.88 -9.87
C PHE A 62 8.88 -12.85 -9.46
N ILE A 63 9.76 -12.23 -10.26
CA ILE A 63 11.21 -12.21 -10.00
C ILE A 63 11.51 -11.56 -8.64
N PHE A 64 10.98 -10.36 -8.39
CA PHE A 64 11.28 -9.64 -7.15
C PHE A 64 10.68 -10.34 -5.92
N GLN A 65 9.49 -10.92 -6.04
CA GLN A 65 8.86 -11.62 -4.93
C GLN A 65 9.52 -12.98 -4.64
N ALA A 66 10.03 -13.67 -5.68
CA ALA A 66 10.84 -14.88 -5.54
C ALA A 66 12.22 -14.59 -4.93
N ILE A 67 12.83 -13.45 -5.24
CA ILE A 67 14.06 -13.00 -4.56
C ILE A 67 13.77 -12.72 -3.09
N GLY A 68 12.69 -12.00 -2.79
CA GLY A 68 12.27 -11.73 -1.41
C GLY A 68 11.99 -13.01 -0.63
N SER A 69 11.37 -14.00 -1.25
CA SER A 69 11.10 -15.29 -0.62
C SER A 69 12.35 -16.16 -0.46
N GLY A 70 13.30 -16.12 -1.41
CA GLY A 70 14.62 -16.73 -1.27
C GLY A 70 15.39 -16.19 -0.07
N PHE A 71 15.36 -14.86 0.14
CA PHE A 71 15.93 -14.23 1.33
C PHE A 71 15.22 -14.67 2.61
N MET A 72 13.89 -14.86 2.58
CA MET A 72 13.15 -15.38 3.74
C MET A 72 13.57 -16.81 4.10
N VAL A 73 13.66 -17.73 3.13
CA VAL A 73 14.09 -19.12 3.41
C VAL A 73 15.53 -19.15 3.91
N PHE A 74 16.43 -18.48 3.22
CA PHE A 74 17.83 -18.38 3.64
C PHE A 74 17.94 -17.80 5.05
N GLY A 75 17.14 -16.78 5.32
CA GLY A 75 16.96 -16.17 6.62
C GLY A 75 16.59 -17.19 7.70
N SER A 76 15.57 -18.00 7.43
CA SER A 76 15.05 -19.02 8.35
C SER A 76 15.99 -20.20 8.59
N VAL A 77 16.77 -20.61 7.57
CA VAL A 77 17.77 -21.68 7.71
C VAL A 77 18.92 -21.22 8.60
N MET A 78 19.34 -19.95 8.46
CA MET A 78 20.37 -19.36 9.31
C MET A 78 19.88 -19.23 10.76
N THR A 79 18.65 -18.78 11.01
CA THR A 79 18.10 -18.77 12.38
C THR A 79 18.05 -20.19 12.95
N TYR A 80 17.64 -21.18 12.15
CA TYR A 80 17.65 -22.58 12.54
C TYR A 80 19.06 -23.10 12.84
N SER A 81 20.08 -22.71 12.09
CA SER A 81 21.46 -23.12 12.36
C SER A 81 22.00 -22.60 13.71
N MET A 82 21.53 -21.44 14.14
CA MET A 82 21.98 -20.82 15.40
C MET A 82 21.19 -21.32 16.61
N THR A 83 19.91 -21.60 16.44
CA THR A 83 18.98 -21.87 17.54
C THR A 83 18.41 -23.28 17.56
N HIS A 84 18.66 -24.06 16.50
CA HIS A 84 18.12 -25.40 16.28
C HIS A 84 16.59 -25.51 16.38
N SER A 85 15.87 -24.39 16.18
CA SER A 85 14.42 -24.37 16.16
C SER A 85 13.88 -23.53 15.02
N TRP A 86 12.68 -23.89 14.54
CA TRP A 86 11.97 -23.19 13.48
C TRP A 86 10.95 -22.19 14.02
N GLU A 87 10.79 -22.15 15.34
CA GLU A 87 9.83 -21.29 16.03
C GLU A 87 10.19 -19.80 15.87
N LEU A 88 9.18 -18.97 16.07
CA LEU A 88 9.33 -17.53 16.19
C LEU A 88 10.17 -17.21 17.44
N ILE A 89 11.48 -17.12 17.26
CA ILE A 89 12.40 -16.71 18.31
C ILE A 89 12.50 -15.20 18.24
N THR A 90 11.90 -14.53 19.22
CA THR A 90 11.86 -13.07 19.33
C THR A 90 13.17 -12.47 19.84
N ASP A 91 13.97 -13.27 20.56
CA ASP A 91 15.01 -12.71 21.45
C ASP A 91 16.44 -12.90 20.92
N ILE A 92 16.65 -13.76 19.92
CA ILE A 92 17.99 -14.19 19.52
C ILE A 92 18.19 -13.88 18.05
N HIS A 93 18.88 -12.76 17.79
CA HIS A 93 19.47 -12.42 16.50
C HIS A 93 18.54 -12.63 15.30
N VAL A 94 17.46 -11.84 15.26
CA VAL A 94 16.66 -11.69 14.04
C VAL A 94 17.60 -11.49 12.85
N ASN A 95 17.43 -12.32 11.82
CA ASN A 95 18.36 -12.36 10.71
C ASN A 95 18.10 -11.19 9.75
N TRP A 96 19.12 -10.38 9.48
CA TRP A 96 19.11 -9.33 8.45
C TRP A 96 18.51 -9.81 7.12
N MET A 97 18.76 -11.07 6.75
CA MET A 97 18.23 -11.66 5.53
C MET A 97 16.71 -11.84 5.55
N LEU A 98 16.12 -12.23 6.70
CA LEU A 98 14.65 -12.29 6.85
C LEU A 98 14.05 -10.91 6.66
N PHE A 99 14.62 -9.91 7.32
CA PHE A 99 14.13 -8.55 7.28
C PHE A 99 14.24 -7.95 5.86
N VAL A 100 15.38 -8.11 5.19
CA VAL A 100 15.57 -7.67 3.80
C VAL A 100 14.57 -8.37 2.87
N GLY A 101 14.36 -9.68 3.02
CA GLY A 101 13.37 -10.43 2.24
C GLY A 101 11.96 -9.85 2.36
N LEU A 102 11.53 -9.49 3.57
CA LEU A 102 10.24 -8.86 3.83
C LEU A 102 10.16 -7.43 3.26
N MET A 103 11.23 -6.63 3.35
CA MET A 103 11.27 -5.28 2.75
C MET A 103 11.17 -5.33 1.22
N VAL A 104 11.79 -6.32 0.58
CA VAL A 104 11.64 -6.58 -0.86
C VAL A 104 10.18 -6.92 -1.18
N LYS A 105 9.55 -7.82 -0.41
CA LYS A 105 8.14 -8.19 -0.62
C LYS A 105 7.17 -7.02 -0.43
N LEU A 106 7.43 -6.14 0.54
CA LEU A 106 6.66 -4.91 0.76
C LEU A 106 6.82 -3.88 -0.37
N GLY A 107 7.97 -3.87 -1.05
CA GLY A 107 8.35 -2.76 -1.92
C GLY A 107 8.69 -1.49 -1.14
N ALA A 108 9.20 -1.63 0.08
CA ALA A 108 9.73 -0.51 0.85
C ALA A 108 11.04 -0.01 0.22
N ALA A 109 11.33 1.29 0.31
CA ALA A 109 12.62 1.79 -0.13
C ALA A 109 13.77 1.18 0.71
N PRO A 110 14.93 0.86 0.12
CA PRO A 110 15.35 1.10 -1.27
C PRO A 110 14.83 0.09 -2.31
N PHE A 111 14.19 -1.01 -1.90
CA PHE A 111 13.72 -2.11 -2.76
C PHE A 111 12.43 -1.83 -3.56
N HIS A 112 11.95 -0.59 -3.54
CA HIS A 112 10.71 -0.13 -4.15
C HIS A 112 10.63 -0.18 -5.70
N TRP A 113 11.75 -0.36 -6.40
CA TRP A 113 11.87 -0.22 -7.85
C TRP A 113 10.94 -1.12 -8.67
N TRP A 114 10.52 -2.26 -8.11
CA TRP A 114 9.63 -3.18 -8.81
C TRP A 114 8.17 -2.71 -8.83
N LEU A 115 7.75 -1.89 -7.85
CA LEU A 115 6.34 -1.58 -7.65
C LEU A 115 5.77 -0.63 -8.74
N PRO A 116 6.40 0.52 -9.09
CA PRO A 116 5.90 1.39 -10.16
C PRO A 116 5.76 0.73 -11.54
N PRO A 117 6.75 -0.04 -12.07
CA PRO A 117 6.62 -0.66 -13.39
C PRO A 117 5.61 -1.80 -13.42
N VAL A 118 5.44 -2.55 -12.31
CA VAL A 118 4.38 -3.56 -12.21
C VAL A 118 3.02 -2.88 -12.20
N MET A 119 2.87 -1.81 -11.42
CA MET A 119 1.63 -1.05 -11.33
C MET A 119 1.21 -0.46 -12.68
N ALA A 120 2.17 -0.05 -13.52
CA ALA A 120 1.89 0.50 -14.84
C ALA A 120 1.23 -0.52 -15.80
N GLY A 121 1.58 -1.81 -15.69
CA GLY A 121 1.13 -2.86 -16.61
C GLY A 121 -0.21 -3.53 -16.26
N VAL A 122 -0.76 -3.28 -15.06
CA VAL A 122 -1.92 -4.02 -14.53
C VAL A 122 -3.23 -3.22 -14.58
N LYS A 123 -4.37 -3.93 -14.60
CA LYS A 123 -5.72 -3.32 -14.51
C LYS A 123 -6.05 -2.85 -13.09
N TRP A 124 -6.96 -1.89 -12.95
CA TRP A 124 -7.32 -1.28 -11.65
C TRP A 124 -7.69 -2.26 -10.52
N PRO A 125 -8.48 -3.33 -10.74
CA PRO A 125 -8.84 -4.26 -9.66
C PRO A 125 -7.63 -5.05 -9.16
N VAL A 126 -6.74 -5.44 -10.08
CA VAL A 126 -5.49 -6.13 -9.75
C VAL A 126 -4.51 -5.19 -9.06
N ALA A 127 -4.45 -3.94 -9.51
CA ALA A 127 -3.72 -2.85 -8.88
C ALA A 127 -4.16 -2.58 -7.43
N PHE A 128 -5.47 -2.66 -7.16
CA PHE A 128 -5.99 -2.58 -5.79
C PHE A 128 -5.50 -3.75 -4.93
N ILE A 129 -5.62 -4.99 -5.42
CA ILE A 129 -5.14 -6.19 -4.71
C ILE A 129 -3.62 -6.10 -4.46
N LEU A 130 -2.85 -5.62 -5.44
CA LEU A 130 -1.39 -5.42 -5.33
C LEU A 130 -1.02 -4.40 -4.25
N THR A 131 -1.76 -3.30 -4.13
CA THR A 131 -1.46 -2.24 -3.17
C THR A 131 -2.00 -2.52 -1.77
N THR A 132 -2.97 -3.42 -1.61
CA THR A 132 -3.61 -3.73 -0.33
C THR A 132 -3.33 -5.17 0.12
N TRP A 133 -3.97 -6.16 -0.50
CA TRP A 133 -3.93 -7.57 -0.10
C TRP A 133 -2.50 -8.13 -0.02
N GLN A 134 -1.67 -7.81 -1.01
CA GLN A 134 -0.29 -8.29 -1.06
C GLN A 134 0.61 -7.72 0.04
N LYS A 135 0.18 -6.66 0.74
CA LYS A 135 0.92 -6.07 1.88
C LYS A 135 0.62 -6.74 3.21
N ILE A 136 -0.47 -7.52 3.33
CA ILE A 136 -0.91 -8.07 4.64
C ILE A 136 0.15 -9.01 5.23
N ILE A 137 0.59 -10.02 4.48
CA ILE A 137 1.57 -11.00 4.97
C ILE A 137 2.88 -10.32 5.34
N PRO A 138 3.52 -9.51 4.46
CA PRO A 138 4.80 -8.92 4.81
C PRO A 138 4.70 -7.90 5.97
N LEU A 139 3.63 -7.11 6.07
CA LEU A 139 3.44 -6.18 7.20
C LEU A 139 3.30 -6.94 8.53
N PHE A 140 2.52 -8.03 8.56
CA PHE A 140 2.38 -8.87 9.74
C PHE A 140 3.71 -9.48 10.17
N LEU A 141 4.45 -10.07 9.23
CA LEU A 141 5.74 -10.71 9.52
C LEU A 141 6.78 -9.71 10.00
N VAL A 142 6.82 -8.50 9.45
CA VAL A 142 7.72 -7.45 9.95
C VAL A 142 7.41 -7.11 11.40
N CYS A 143 6.14 -7.06 11.79
CA CYS A 143 5.78 -6.81 13.19
C CYS A 143 6.28 -7.92 14.13
N THR A 144 6.17 -9.19 13.72
CA THR A 144 6.66 -10.30 14.54
C THR A 144 8.18 -10.28 14.73
N LEU A 145 8.92 -9.66 13.81
CA LEU A 145 10.37 -9.51 13.89
C LEU A 145 10.83 -8.38 14.83
N LEU A 146 10.00 -7.37 15.06
CA LEU A 146 10.40 -6.14 15.76
C LEU A 146 10.37 -6.24 17.29
N GLY A 147 10.39 -7.47 17.81
CA GLY A 147 10.38 -7.77 19.26
C GLY A 147 11.55 -7.19 20.08
N PRO A 148 12.77 -7.00 19.54
CA PRO A 148 13.85 -6.34 20.28
C PRO A 148 14.14 -4.91 19.77
N ASP A 149 14.33 -3.98 20.72
CA ASP A 149 14.70 -2.57 20.53
C ASP A 149 15.89 -2.35 19.56
N SER A 150 16.72 -3.38 19.35
CA SER A 150 17.90 -3.34 18.49
C SER A 150 17.62 -3.01 17.01
N TRP A 151 16.42 -3.30 16.49
CA TRP A 151 16.07 -3.07 15.07
C TRP A 151 15.34 -1.76 14.81
N GLN A 152 14.93 -1.07 15.88
CA GLN A 152 14.26 0.21 15.82
C GLN A 152 14.98 1.24 14.92
N PRO A 153 16.32 1.46 15.01
CA PRO A 153 17.00 2.45 14.17
C PRO A 153 16.95 2.14 12.68
N LEU A 154 17.05 0.86 12.30
CA LEU A 154 16.95 0.46 10.90
C LEU A 154 15.54 0.70 10.35
N VAL A 155 14.51 0.31 11.10
CA VAL A 155 13.12 0.50 10.68
C VAL A 155 12.79 1.98 10.54
N MET A 156 13.29 2.82 11.45
CA MET A 156 13.17 4.27 11.36
C MET A 156 13.88 4.84 10.12
N PHE A 157 15.07 4.31 9.78
CA PHE A 157 15.76 4.73 8.56
C PHE A 157 14.95 4.37 7.31
N LEU A 158 14.44 3.15 7.23
CA LEU A 158 13.65 2.69 6.08
C LEU A 158 12.28 3.37 5.99
N SER A 159 11.65 3.70 7.12
CA SER A 159 10.42 4.49 7.12
C SER A 159 10.64 5.87 6.51
N VAL A 160 11.73 6.55 6.89
CA VAL A 160 12.09 7.86 6.32
C VAL A 160 12.44 7.73 4.84
N ALA A 161 13.26 6.74 4.48
CA ALA A 161 13.65 6.52 3.09
C ALA A 161 12.43 6.28 2.19
N SER A 162 11.49 5.43 2.63
CA SER A 162 10.26 5.15 1.88
C SER A 162 9.31 6.34 1.83
N GLY A 163 9.20 7.11 2.92
CA GLY A 163 8.45 8.37 2.94
C GLY A 163 8.97 9.39 1.91
N PHE A 164 10.28 9.63 1.87
CA PHE A 164 10.88 10.57 0.94
C PHE A 164 10.87 10.09 -0.51
N ILE A 165 11.21 8.82 -0.74
CA ILE A 165 11.24 8.25 -2.09
C ILE A 165 9.82 8.18 -2.66
N GLY A 166 8.81 7.87 -1.84
CA GLY A 166 7.40 7.95 -2.24
C GLY A 166 6.94 9.38 -2.56
N GLY A 167 7.47 10.38 -1.85
CA GLY A 167 7.22 11.79 -2.16
C GLY A 167 7.88 12.21 -3.46
N ILE A 168 9.22 12.21 -3.50
CA ILE A 168 10.04 12.71 -4.62
C ILE A 168 9.77 11.92 -5.90
N GLY A 169 9.66 10.59 -5.81
CA GLY A 169 9.43 9.72 -6.97
C GLY A 169 8.10 9.98 -7.68
N GLY A 170 7.09 10.50 -6.97
CA GLY A 170 5.78 10.83 -7.53
C GLY A 170 5.71 12.17 -8.26
N VAL A 171 6.60 13.13 -7.95
CA VAL A 171 6.52 14.52 -8.48
C VAL A 171 6.60 14.57 -10.00
N ASN A 172 7.38 13.68 -10.63
CA ASN A 172 7.60 13.68 -12.07
C ASN A 172 6.81 12.60 -12.82
N GLN A 173 5.75 12.05 -12.21
CA GLN A 173 4.94 11.00 -12.81
C GLN A 173 3.66 11.59 -13.41
N THR A 174 3.40 11.30 -14.68
CA THR A 174 2.17 11.70 -15.37
C THR A 174 1.07 10.63 -15.31
N GLN A 175 1.46 9.36 -15.14
CA GLN A 175 0.52 8.24 -15.11
C GLN A 175 -0.06 8.05 -13.71
N PHE A 176 -1.41 8.01 -13.60
CA PHE A 176 -2.10 7.74 -12.33
C PHE A 176 -1.58 6.47 -11.64
N ARG A 177 -1.32 5.41 -12.41
CA ARG A 177 -0.80 4.14 -11.88
C ARG A 177 0.55 4.31 -11.18
N ALA A 178 1.49 5.03 -11.81
CA ALA A 178 2.79 5.29 -11.21
C ALA A 178 2.69 6.20 -9.99
N LEU A 179 1.85 7.22 -10.04
CA LEU A 179 1.61 8.14 -8.93
C LEU A 179 1.04 7.41 -7.70
N ILE A 180 0.05 6.53 -7.90
CA ILE A 180 -0.52 5.70 -6.82
C ILE A 180 0.54 4.70 -6.30
N ALA A 181 1.39 4.14 -7.17
CA ALA A 181 2.50 3.29 -6.74
C ALA A 181 3.45 4.01 -5.77
N TYR A 182 3.93 5.21 -6.13
CA TYR A 182 4.80 6.02 -5.27
C TYR A 182 4.10 6.44 -3.97
N SER A 183 2.83 6.79 -4.03
CA SER A 183 2.08 7.05 -2.79
C SER A 183 2.00 5.83 -1.87
N SER A 184 1.83 4.64 -2.45
CA SER A 184 1.78 3.39 -1.69
C SER A 184 3.09 3.10 -0.97
N ILE A 185 4.23 3.52 -1.55
CA ILE A 185 5.56 3.46 -0.94
C ILE A 185 5.67 4.46 0.21
N GLY A 186 5.15 5.69 0.02
CA GLY A 186 5.08 6.69 1.09
C GLY A 186 4.24 6.23 2.29
N HIS A 187 3.06 5.64 2.04
CA HIS A 187 2.22 5.08 3.10
C HIS A 187 2.87 3.87 3.80
N ILE A 188 3.67 3.05 3.10
CA ILE A 188 4.48 2.00 3.75
C ILE A 188 5.46 2.62 4.74
N GLY A 189 6.06 3.78 4.44
CA GLY A 189 6.94 4.47 5.38
C GLY A 189 6.25 4.80 6.71
N TRP A 190 5.05 5.37 6.66
CA TRP A 190 4.24 5.61 7.85
C TRP A 190 3.88 4.33 8.60
N MET A 191 3.52 3.26 7.88
CA MET A 191 3.21 1.96 8.50
C MET A 191 4.45 1.36 9.18
N LEU A 192 5.62 1.39 8.54
CA LEU A 192 6.87 0.91 9.15
C LEU A 192 7.23 1.69 10.42
N TYR A 193 7.04 3.02 10.41
CA TYR A 193 7.28 3.83 11.61
C TYR A 193 6.27 3.52 12.72
N SER A 194 5.00 3.29 12.39
CA SER A 194 3.99 2.94 13.41
C SER A 194 4.29 1.62 14.12
N MET A 195 4.91 0.66 13.41
CA MET A 195 5.33 -0.62 13.97
C MET A 195 6.37 -0.49 15.07
N SER A 196 7.20 0.58 15.07
CA SER A 196 8.23 0.74 16.11
C SER A 196 7.67 1.14 17.48
N PHE A 197 6.38 1.48 17.59
CA PHE A 197 5.76 1.83 18.88
C PHE A 197 4.54 0.98 19.20
N SER A 198 3.66 0.68 18.23
CA SER A 198 2.54 -0.21 18.49
C SER A 198 1.97 -0.88 17.23
N LEU A 199 1.73 -2.19 17.34
CA LEU A 199 1.01 -2.97 16.34
C LEU A 199 -0.39 -2.39 16.06
N GLY A 200 -1.10 -1.96 17.11
CA GLY A 200 -2.45 -1.40 16.99
C GLY A 200 -2.51 -0.17 16.08
N SER A 201 -1.54 0.75 16.22
CA SER A 201 -1.47 1.94 15.37
C SER A 201 -1.23 1.58 13.89
N MET A 202 -0.38 0.59 13.62
CA MET A 202 -0.12 0.09 12.27
C MET A 202 -1.38 -0.49 11.64
N VAL A 203 -2.11 -1.35 12.37
CA VAL A 203 -3.33 -1.98 11.86
C VAL A 203 -4.40 -0.93 11.56
N ILE A 204 -4.58 0.06 12.46
CA ILE A 204 -5.51 1.17 12.23
C ILE A 204 -5.10 1.94 10.97
N TYR A 205 -3.81 2.29 10.82
CA TYR A 205 -3.31 2.99 9.63
C TYR A 205 -3.59 2.20 8.35
N PHE A 206 -3.31 0.90 8.34
CA PHE A 206 -3.53 0.04 7.19
C PHE A 206 -5.03 -0.05 6.82
N LEU A 207 -5.93 -0.15 7.80
CA LEU A 207 -7.38 -0.18 7.56
C LEU A 207 -7.88 1.12 6.90
N PHE A 208 -7.45 2.28 7.38
CA PHE A 208 -7.78 3.56 6.75
C PHE A 208 -7.20 3.66 5.33
N TYR A 209 -5.96 3.20 5.13
CA TYR A 209 -5.35 3.13 3.81
C TYR A 209 -6.14 2.23 2.84
N VAL A 210 -6.57 1.05 3.28
CA VAL A 210 -7.42 0.14 2.48
C VAL A 210 -8.77 0.78 2.14
N ALA A 211 -9.42 1.44 3.10
CA ALA A 211 -10.71 2.09 2.86
C ALA A 211 -10.61 3.23 1.82
N ILE A 212 -9.60 4.10 1.95
CA ILE A 212 -9.39 5.22 1.02
C ILE A 212 -8.98 4.70 -0.36
N SER A 213 -8.09 3.71 -0.43
CA SER A 213 -7.68 3.10 -1.70
C SER A 213 -8.83 2.40 -2.40
N ALA A 214 -9.70 1.69 -1.68
CA ALA A 214 -10.90 1.07 -2.25
C ALA A 214 -11.81 2.10 -2.93
N ALA A 215 -12.04 3.25 -2.28
CA ALA A 215 -12.80 4.35 -2.87
C ALA A 215 -12.14 4.90 -4.15
N LEU A 216 -10.82 5.15 -4.11
CA LEU A 216 -10.05 5.65 -5.25
C LEU A 216 -10.07 4.68 -6.45
N PHE A 217 -9.76 3.40 -6.23
CA PHE A 217 -9.70 2.41 -7.30
C PHE A 217 -11.08 2.12 -7.91
N ARG A 218 -12.16 2.24 -7.13
CA ARG A 218 -13.53 2.16 -7.66
C ARG A 218 -13.79 3.25 -8.68
N GLU A 219 -13.45 4.50 -8.37
CA GLU A 219 -13.69 5.61 -9.29
C GLU A 219 -12.78 5.54 -10.53
N LEU A 220 -11.52 5.13 -10.37
CA LEU A 220 -10.61 4.91 -11.49
C LEU A 220 -11.06 3.77 -12.41
N TRP A 221 -11.66 2.71 -11.84
CA TRP A 221 -12.27 1.64 -12.63
C TRP A 221 -13.49 2.14 -13.41
N ASN A 222 -14.37 2.92 -12.76
CA ASN A 222 -15.53 3.53 -13.42
C ASN A 222 -15.08 4.42 -14.58
N MET A 223 -14.08 5.27 -14.36
CA MET A 223 -13.48 6.13 -15.39
C MET A 223 -13.00 5.30 -16.59
N ALA A 224 -12.21 4.24 -16.35
CA ALA A 224 -11.69 3.39 -17.42
C ALA A 224 -12.77 2.58 -18.16
N SER A 225 -13.81 2.13 -17.44
CA SER A 225 -14.91 1.36 -18.03
C SER A 225 -15.79 2.18 -18.99
N SER A 226 -15.82 3.51 -18.82
CA SER A 226 -16.59 4.43 -19.66
C SER A 226 -16.00 4.65 -21.07
N GLY A 227 -14.92 3.94 -21.43
CA GLY A 227 -14.38 3.87 -22.79
C GLY A 227 -13.70 5.15 -23.29
N THR A 228 -13.53 6.16 -22.43
CA THR A 228 -13.02 7.50 -22.81
C THR A 228 -11.70 7.82 -22.14
N LEU A 229 -10.72 6.92 -22.22
CA LEU A 229 -9.32 7.29 -21.93
C LEU A 229 -8.75 8.24 -23.01
N ASP A 230 -9.44 8.35 -24.16
CA ASP A 230 -9.14 9.30 -25.22
C ASP A 230 -9.98 10.59 -25.05
N THR A 231 -9.33 11.61 -24.48
CA THR A 231 -9.38 13.05 -24.81
C THR A 231 -10.71 13.81 -24.90
N SER A 232 -11.88 13.17 -24.74
CA SER A 232 -13.18 13.81 -24.96
C SER A 232 -13.88 14.31 -23.68
N GLY A 233 -13.22 14.23 -22.52
CA GLY A 233 -13.63 14.90 -21.29
C GLY A 233 -15.02 14.55 -20.74
N ASN A 234 -15.74 13.60 -21.35
CA ASN A 234 -17.10 13.15 -21.01
C ASN A 234 -17.12 12.14 -19.86
N HIS A 235 -16.29 12.33 -18.84
CA HIS A 235 -16.47 11.62 -17.58
C HIS A 235 -17.64 12.22 -16.82
N SER A 236 -18.38 11.37 -16.11
CA SER A 236 -19.39 11.85 -15.17
C SER A 236 -18.71 12.75 -14.13
N VAL A 237 -19.37 13.86 -13.84
CA VAL A 237 -18.93 14.83 -12.83
C VAL A 237 -18.67 14.13 -11.49
N MET A 238 -19.50 13.11 -11.18
CA MET A 238 -19.40 12.28 -10.00
C MET A 238 -18.05 11.54 -9.88
N VAL A 239 -17.59 10.89 -10.96
CA VAL A 239 -16.33 10.12 -10.95
C VAL A 239 -15.13 11.03 -10.72
N ASN A 240 -15.08 12.17 -11.41
CA ASN A 240 -13.97 13.12 -11.24
C ASN A 240 -13.91 13.70 -9.82
N LEU A 241 -15.06 14.06 -9.24
CA LEU A 241 -15.11 14.56 -7.87
C LEU A 241 -14.76 13.47 -6.85
N GLY A 242 -15.18 12.22 -7.07
CA GLY A 242 -14.78 11.08 -6.24
C GLY A 242 -13.27 10.84 -6.26
N ILE A 243 -12.63 10.95 -7.44
CA ILE A 243 -11.17 10.90 -7.58
C ILE A 243 -10.51 12.06 -6.81
N MET A 244 -11.02 13.29 -6.93
CA MET A 244 -10.46 14.43 -6.20
C MET A 244 -10.51 14.23 -4.68
N VAL A 245 -11.68 13.86 -4.14
CA VAL A 245 -11.87 13.65 -2.69
C VAL A 245 -10.96 12.54 -2.18
N SER A 246 -10.86 11.43 -2.91
CA SER A 246 -10.01 10.31 -2.52
C SER A 246 -8.52 10.65 -2.55
N LEU A 247 -8.04 11.38 -3.57
CA LEU A 247 -6.64 11.83 -3.64
C LEU A 247 -6.28 12.81 -2.50
N VAL A 248 -7.14 13.79 -2.23
CA VAL A 248 -6.95 14.74 -1.12
C VAL A 248 -6.94 14.00 0.22
N SER A 249 -7.80 12.98 0.38
CA SER A 249 -7.80 12.14 1.58
C SER A 249 -6.53 11.28 1.71
N MET A 250 -5.98 10.70 0.62
CA MET A 250 -4.67 10.01 0.67
C MET A 250 -3.53 10.96 1.07
N GLY A 251 -3.60 12.21 0.62
CA GLY A 251 -2.67 13.27 1.03
C GLY A 251 -2.71 13.54 2.54
N GLY A 252 -3.85 13.34 3.20
CA GLY A 252 -4.02 13.62 4.64
C GLY A 252 -4.10 15.11 4.93
N LEU A 253 -4.78 15.89 4.09
CA LEU A 253 -5.06 17.29 4.37
C LEU A 253 -6.09 17.41 5.52
N PRO A 254 -5.91 18.35 6.47
CA PRO A 254 -7.00 18.70 7.41
C PRO A 254 -8.12 19.29 6.56
N PRO A 255 -9.40 18.85 6.60
CA PRO A 255 -10.20 18.07 7.57
C PRO A 255 -10.58 16.62 7.14
N MET A 256 -9.80 15.98 6.25
CA MET A 256 -10.16 14.68 5.66
C MET A 256 -9.81 13.50 6.58
N VAL A 257 -10.52 12.37 6.41
CA VAL A 257 -10.30 11.13 7.18
C VAL A 257 -8.85 10.63 7.10
N GLY A 258 -8.18 10.77 5.97
CA GLY A 258 -6.80 10.26 5.82
C GLY A 258 -5.74 11.01 6.63
N LEU A 259 -6.06 12.15 7.25
CA LEU A 259 -5.18 12.77 8.24
C LEU A 259 -5.17 11.99 9.57
N PHE A 260 -6.31 11.40 9.95
CA PHE A 260 -6.47 10.69 11.23
C PHE A 260 -5.37 9.65 11.50
N PRO A 261 -5.06 8.70 10.60
CA PRO A 261 -4.06 7.69 10.90
C PRO A 261 -2.62 8.26 11.01
N LYS A 262 -2.29 9.34 10.28
CA LYS A 262 -1.01 10.05 10.43
C LYS A 262 -0.94 10.80 11.75
N TRP A 263 -2.04 11.42 12.15
CA TRP A 263 -2.18 12.11 13.43
C TRP A 263 -2.06 11.15 14.62
N LEU A 264 -2.67 9.97 14.53
CA LEU A 264 -2.56 8.93 15.54
C LEU A 264 -1.10 8.48 15.75
N ILE A 265 -0.35 8.32 14.66
CA ILE A 265 1.09 8.03 14.73
C ILE A 265 1.86 9.19 15.37
N PHE A 266 1.53 10.43 15.04
CA PHE A 266 2.15 11.62 15.63
C PHE A 266 1.97 11.67 17.15
N ILE A 267 0.74 11.45 17.65
CA ILE A 267 0.47 11.40 19.09
C ILE A 267 1.23 10.25 19.74
N GLY A 268 1.16 9.04 19.15
CA GLY A 268 1.85 7.88 19.70
C GLY A 268 3.37 8.06 19.81
N ALA A 269 3.94 8.84 18.89
CA ALA A 269 5.36 9.12 18.87
C ALA A 269 5.78 10.32 19.75
N TRP A 270 4.85 11.15 20.23
CA TRP A 270 5.13 12.34 21.06
C TRP A 270 5.86 12.00 22.38
N GLY A 271 5.71 10.78 22.89
CA GLY A 271 6.45 10.30 24.06
C GLY A 271 7.83 9.72 23.77
N THR A 272 8.17 9.52 22.50
CA THR A 272 9.41 8.86 22.08
C THR A 272 10.35 9.90 21.48
N ALA A 273 11.62 9.92 21.87
CA ALA A 273 12.58 10.99 21.51
C ALA A 273 12.91 11.10 19.99
N HIS A 274 12.11 10.49 19.11
CA HIS A 274 12.32 10.39 17.66
C HIS A 274 11.62 11.50 16.87
N TYR A 275 11.60 12.73 17.37
CA TYR A 275 10.94 13.87 16.70
C TYR A 275 11.47 14.14 15.27
N MET A 276 12.77 13.93 15.05
CA MET A 276 13.38 14.12 13.73
C MET A 276 12.80 13.16 12.67
N VAL A 277 12.51 11.91 13.05
CA VAL A 277 11.96 10.90 12.13
C VAL A 277 10.57 11.31 11.67
N ILE A 278 9.73 11.76 12.60
CA ILE A 278 8.37 12.23 12.33
C ILE A 278 8.42 13.45 11.39
N LEU A 279 9.27 14.43 11.68
CA LEU A 279 9.39 15.64 10.87
C LEU A 279 9.73 15.30 9.41
N LEU A 280 10.67 14.37 9.21
CA LEU A 280 11.05 13.88 7.90
C LEU A 280 9.91 13.16 7.17
N LEU A 281 9.13 12.33 7.88
CA LEU A 281 7.93 11.68 7.33
C LEU A 281 6.85 12.70 6.93
N ILE A 282 6.64 13.74 7.75
CA ILE A 282 5.71 14.83 7.44
C ILE A 282 6.16 15.55 6.16
N LEU A 283 7.45 15.90 6.04
CA LEU A 283 7.99 16.52 4.82
C LEU A 283 7.78 15.65 3.58
N GLY A 284 8.06 14.35 3.66
CA GLY A 284 7.77 13.40 2.57
C GLY A 284 6.28 13.41 2.17
N SER A 285 5.39 13.47 3.15
CA SER A 285 3.94 13.52 2.90
C SER A 285 3.47 14.86 2.29
N LEU A 286 4.11 15.98 2.62
CA LEU A 286 3.83 17.28 1.98
C LEU A 286 4.20 17.26 0.50
N ILE A 287 5.33 16.62 0.15
CA ILE A 287 5.72 16.40 -1.25
C ILE A 287 4.67 15.53 -1.95
N SER A 288 4.11 14.51 -1.28
CA SER A 288 3.03 13.72 -1.88
C SER A 288 1.75 14.50 -2.13
N ILE A 289 1.38 15.41 -1.22
CA ILE A 289 0.23 16.27 -1.39
C ILE A 289 0.39 17.17 -2.62
N TYR A 290 1.60 17.66 -2.91
CA TYR A 290 1.85 18.49 -4.08
C TYR A 290 1.41 17.82 -5.39
N TYR A 291 1.88 16.59 -5.67
CA TYR A 291 1.50 15.92 -6.92
C TYR A 291 0.01 15.53 -6.95
N TYR A 292 -0.60 15.26 -5.79
CA TYR A 292 -2.06 15.05 -5.72
C TYR A 292 -2.83 16.32 -6.10
N LEU A 293 -2.41 17.48 -5.59
CA LEU A 293 -3.03 18.75 -5.92
C LEU A 293 -2.87 19.11 -7.40
N CYS A 294 -1.73 18.78 -8.02
CA CYS A 294 -1.57 18.94 -9.48
C CYS A 294 -2.61 18.15 -10.27
N VAL A 295 -2.88 16.89 -9.87
CA VAL A 295 -3.91 16.06 -10.50
C VAL A 295 -5.32 16.59 -10.23
N VAL A 296 -5.60 17.04 -9.01
CA VAL A 296 -6.88 17.66 -8.67
C VAL A 296 -7.11 18.91 -9.54
N PHE A 297 -6.10 19.76 -9.68
CA PHE A 297 -6.19 20.98 -10.48
C PHE A 297 -6.44 20.68 -11.96
N SER A 298 -5.77 19.67 -12.54
CA SER A 298 -6.01 19.29 -13.94
C SER A 298 -7.45 18.79 -14.15
N LEU A 299 -7.99 18.00 -13.21
CA LEU A 299 -9.38 17.54 -13.25
C LEU A 299 -10.39 18.70 -13.11
N ILE A 300 -10.10 19.71 -12.28
CA ILE A 300 -10.95 20.91 -12.14
C ILE A 300 -10.97 21.71 -13.44
N MET A 301 -9.83 21.87 -14.10
CA MET A 301 -9.75 22.61 -15.37
C MET A 301 -10.56 21.93 -16.48
N ILE A 302 -10.58 20.59 -16.52
CA ILE A 302 -11.42 19.82 -17.46
C ILE A 302 -12.91 20.00 -17.14
N PHE A 303 -13.28 20.21 -15.88
CA PHE A 303 -14.67 20.31 -15.41
C PHE A 303 -15.37 21.63 -15.79
N LYS A 304 -14.65 22.71 -16.08
CA LYS A 304 -15.18 24.10 -16.19
C LYS A 304 -16.23 24.35 -17.30
N GLY A 305 -16.79 23.32 -17.94
CA GLY A 305 -17.79 23.43 -19.01
C GLY A 305 -19.06 22.57 -18.87
N LYS A 306 -19.33 21.91 -17.73
CA LYS A 306 -20.48 20.96 -17.62
C LYS A 306 -21.42 21.27 -16.45
N GLY A 307 -22.73 21.16 -16.73
CA GLY A 307 -23.82 21.53 -15.83
C GLY A 307 -23.88 20.74 -14.51
N TYR A 308 -24.34 21.43 -13.47
CA TYR A 308 -24.37 21.01 -12.05
C TYR A 308 -25.51 20.03 -11.68
N HIS A 309 -25.80 19.01 -12.48
CA HIS A 309 -26.96 18.16 -12.19
C HIS A 309 -26.73 17.09 -11.09
N ASP A 310 -25.49 16.71 -10.77
CA ASP A 310 -25.18 15.64 -9.79
C ASP A 310 -24.51 16.13 -8.49
N ALA A 311 -24.60 17.42 -8.16
CA ALA A 311 -23.86 18.03 -7.04
C ALA A 311 -24.25 17.52 -5.64
N CYS A 312 -25.47 17.01 -5.46
CA CYS A 312 -26.01 16.68 -4.13
C CYS A 312 -25.33 15.46 -3.48
N LEU A 313 -25.18 14.35 -4.21
CA LEU A 313 -24.49 13.15 -3.71
C LEU A 313 -23.01 13.40 -3.41
N VAL A 314 -22.37 14.26 -4.19
CA VAL A 314 -20.98 14.66 -3.96
C VAL A 314 -20.85 15.51 -2.71
N LEU A 315 -21.73 16.51 -2.53
CA LEU A 315 -21.71 17.33 -1.34
C LEU A 315 -21.88 16.47 -0.09
N VAL A 316 -22.76 15.47 -0.15
CA VAL A 316 -22.94 14.48 0.93
C VAL A 316 -21.68 13.65 1.14
N ALA A 317 -20.99 13.19 0.10
CA ALA A 317 -19.75 12.42 0.24
C ALA A 317 -18.59 13.26 0.81
N ILE A 318 -18.46 14.52 0.38
CA ILE A 318 -17.49 15.47 0.91
C ILE A 318 -17.80 15.77 2.37
N LEU A 319 -19.05 16.11 2.69
CA LEU A 319 -19.49 16.37 4.05
C LEU A 319 -19.32 15.15 4.94
N ALA A 320 -19.62 13.94 4.46
CA ALA A 320 -19.40 12.71 5.21
C ALA A 320 -17.91 12.49 5.50
N ASN A 321 -17.01 12.72 4.53
CA ASN A 321 -15.56 12.58 4.73
C ASN A 321 -15.04 13.63 5.72
N ILE A 322 -15.54 14.87 5.64
CA ILE A 322 -15.20 15.94 6.59
C ILE A 322 -15.72 15.59 7.99
N VAL A 323 -17.01 15.25 8.12
CA VAL A 323 -17.64 14.92 9.40
C VAL A 323 -16.95 13.71 10.04
N LEU A 324 -16.67 12.66 9.27
CA LEU A 324 -16.00 11.48 9.79
C LEU A 324 -14.56 11.78 10.19
N GLY A 325 -13.82 12.58 9.41
CA GLY A 325 -12.46 13.01 9.73
C GLY A 325 -12.41 13.85 11.02
N VAL A 326 -13.33 14.80 11.16
CA VAL A 326 -13.47 15.64 12.35
C VAL A 326 -13.87 14.80 13.57
N LEU A 327 -14.87 13.91 13.44
CA LEU A 327 -15.28 13.02 14.53
C LEU A 327 -14.15 12.10 14.98
N CYS A 328 -13.40 11.51 14.04
CA CYS A 328 -12.25 10.67 14.37
C CYS A 328 -11.19 11.46 15.16
N MET A 329 -10.94 12.73 14.82
CA MET A 329 -10.00 13.57 15.59
C MET A 329 -10.50 13.95 16.98
N PHE A 330 -11.81 14.00 17.24
CA PHE A 330 -12.36 14.31 18.58
C PHE A 330 -12.50 13.09 19.49
N LEU A 331 -12.47 11.87 18.93
CA LEU A 331 -12.60 10.62 19.69
C LEU A 331 -11.32 10.17 20.41
N PHE A 332 -10.20 10.89 20.23
CA PHE A 332 -8.89 10.64 20.83
C PHE A 332 -8.20 11.94 21.22
#